data_AF-A0A7G8E7Q2-F1
#
_entry.id   AF-A0A7G8E7Q2-F1
#
_cell.length_a   1.000
_cell.length_b   1.000
_cell.length_c   1.000
_cell.angle_alpha   90.00
_cell.angle_beta   90.00
_cell.angle_gamma   90.00
#
_symmetry.space_group_name_H-M   'P 1'
#
loop_
_entity.id
_entity.type
_entity.pdbx_description
1 polymer ?
#
loop_
_entity_poly.entity_id
_entity_poly.type
_entity_poly.pdbx_seq_one_letter_code
_entity_poly.pdbx_strand_id
1 'polypeptide(L)'
;MYTIERLVDQGWAREISFKTEFKAFINARTKCMATGKTYRVINSNRTVVCVITLDDCKRQLRAISAPEPMDASSADSMAIEDPSADQAV
;
A
#
# COMPACT_ATOMS: atom_id res chain seq x y z
N MET A 1 -23.26 -6.61 -9.05
CA MET A 1 -22.62 -5.72 -10.05
C MET A 1 -21.86 -4.64 -9.30
N TYR A 2 -20.73 -4.21 -9.85
CA TYR A 2 -19.87 -3.19 -9.28
C TYR A 2 -19.62 -2.10 -10.31
N THR A 3 -19.83 -0.85 -9.94
CA THR A 3 -19.71 0.30 -10.83
C THR A 3 -18.54 1.16 -10.41
N ILE A 4 -17.71 1.53 -11.39
CA ILE A 4 -16.65 2.52 -11.21
C ILE A 4 -17.26 3.91 -11.40
N GLU A 5 -16.99 4.79 -10.44
CA GLU A 5 -17.26 6.22 -10.54
C GLU A 5 -15.96 7.02 -10.46
N ARG A 6 -15.86 8.07 -11.25
CA ARG A 6 -14.75 9.02 -11.25
C ARG A 6 -15.17 10.31 -10.56
N LEU A 7 -14.29 10.87 -9.73
CA LEU A 7 -14.48 12.19 -9.16
C LEU A 7 -14.28 13.27 -10.25
N VAL A 8 -15.28 14.11 -10.41
CA VAL A 8 -15.33 15.30 -11.28
C VAL A 8 -15.80 16.49 -10.44
N ASP A 9 -15.77 17.69 -11.01
CA ASP A 9 -16.08 18.94 -10.26
C ASP A 9 -17.49 18.93 -9.64
N GLN A 10 -18.45 18.25 -10.27
CA GLN A 10 -19.84 18.11 -9.81
C GLN A 10 -20.10 16.83 -8.99
N GLY A 11 -19.05 16.17 -8.48
CA GLY A 11 -19.18 14.95 -7.69
C GLY A 11 -18.75 13.70 -8.46
N TRP A 12 -19.57 12.64 -8.44
CA TRP A 12 -19.16 11.33 -8.94
C TRP A 12 -19.88 10.97 -10.24
N ALA A 13 -19.10 10.76 -11.30
CA ALA A 13 -19.60 10.35 -12.61
C ALA A 13 -19.40 8.85 -12.82
N ARG A 14 -20.47 8.11 -13.13
CA ARG A 14 -20.38 6.67 -13.48
C ARG A 14 -19.68 6.50 -14.82
N GLU A 15 -18.76 5.54 -14.87
CA GLU A 15 -18.06 5.20 -16.11
C GLU A 15 -18.48 3.83 -16.64
N ILE A 16 -18.27 2.78 -15.86
CA ILE A 16 -18.39 1.40 -16.33
C ILE A 16 -18.76 0.46 -15.18
N SER A 17 -19.42 -0.65 -15.49
CA SER A 17 -19.79 -1.66 -14.49
C SER A 17 -19.21 -3.04 -14.82
N PHE A 18 -18.86 -3.79 -13.78
CA PHE A 18 -18.28 -5.13 -13.85
C PHE A 18 -19.08 -6.11 -12.99
N LYS A 19 -19.02 -7.40 -13.34
CA LYS A 19 -19.67 -8.46 -12.58
C LYS A 19 -19.06 -8.65 -11.19
N THR A 20 -17.74 -8.48 -11.06
CA THR A 20 -17.00 -8.73 -9.82
C THR A 20 -16.32 -7.46 -9.30
N GLU A 21 -16.17 -7.39 -7.98
CA GLU A 21 -15.48 -6.29 -7.29
C GLU A 21 -14.04 -6.19 -7.75
N PHE A 22 -13.34 -7.32 -7.78
CA PHE A 22 -11.94 -7.39 -8.18
C PHE A 22 -11.70 -6.81 -9.57
N LYS A 23 -12.55 -7.12 -10.57
CA LYS A 23 -12.42 -6.55 -11.91
C LYS A 23 -12.65 -5.04 -11.91
N ALA A 24 -13.64 -4.56 -11.15
CA ALA A 24 -13.89 -3.13 -11.02
C ALA A 24 -12.70 -2.42 -10.36
N PHE A 25 -12.15 -2.99 -9.29
CA PHE A 25 -10.99 -2.45 -8.58
C PHE A 25 -9.77 -2.33 -9.48
N ILE A 26 -9.37 -3.41 -10.17
CA ILE A 26 -8.20 -3.39 -11.06
C ILE A 26 -8.37 -2.35 -12.17
N ASN A 27 -9.56 -2.28 -12.79
CA ASN A 27 -9.82 -1.29 -13.84
C ASN A 27 -9.80 0.15 -13.31
N ALA A 28 -10.39 0.39 -12.13
CA ALA A 28 -10.38 1.70 -11.50
C ALA A 28 -8.96 2.14 -11.12
N ARG A 29 -8.12 1.21 -10.62
CA ARG A 29 -6.71 1.46 -10.31
C ARG A 29 -5.91 1.80 -11.57
N THR A 30 -6.07 1.02 -12.63
CA THR A 30 -5.41 1.31 -13.92
C THR A 30 -5.79 2.69 -14.44
N LYS A 31 -7.08 3.05 -14.40
CA LYS A 31 -7.55 4.39 -14.81
C LYS A 31 -7.04 5.50 -13.90
N CYS A 32 -6.99 5.28 -12.58
CA CYS A 32 -6.44 6.22 -11.61
C CYS A 32 -4.98 6.55 -11.93
N MET A 33 -4.15 5.51 -12.14
CA MET A 33 -2.74 5.68 -12.50
C MET A 33 -2.55 6.37 -13.86
N ALA A 34 -3.39 6.07 -14.85
CA ALA A 34 -3.29 6.64 -16.19
C ALA A 34 -3.75 8.11 -16.27
N THR A 35 -4.77 8.50 -15.50
CA THR A 35 -5.41 9.82 -15.60
C THR A 35 -5.07 10.77 -14.45
N GLY A 36 -4.54 10.24 -13.35
CA GLY A 36 -4.32 10.97 -12.10
C GLY A 36 -5.61 11.38 -11.38
N LYS A 37 -6.78 10.90 -11.80
CA LYS A 37 -8.07 11.22 -11.17
C LYS A 37 -8.41 10.23 -10.06
N THR A 38 -9.24 10.66 -9.12
CA THR A 38 -9.76 9.80 -8.04
C THR A 38 -10.92 8.98 -8.57
N TYR A 39 -10.93 7.70 -8.22
CA TYR A 39 -12.00 6.76 -8.55
C TYR A 39 -12.57 6.12 -7.29
N ARG A 40 -13.79 5.62 -7.38
CA ARG A 40 -14.38 4.74 -6.38
C ARG A 40 -15.12 3.60 -7.04
N VAL A 41 -15.25 2.49 -6.34
CA VAL A 41 -16.09 1.36 -6.73
C VAL A 41 -17.30 1.33 -5.81
N ILE A 42 -18.49 1.23 -6.39
CA ILE A 42 -19.75 1.05 -5.67
C ILE A 42 -20.37 -0.30 -6.02
N ASN A 43 -21.10 -0.90 -5.08
CA ASN A 43 -21.89 -2.11 -5.35
C ASN A 43 -23.30 -1.76 -5.87
N SER A 44 -24.14 -2.77 -6.10
CA SER A 44 -25.53 -2.59 -6.56
C SER A 44 -26.41 -1.81 -5.59
N ASN A 45 -26.08 -1.83 -4.30
CA ASN A 45 -26.78 -1.10 -3.25
C ASN A 45 -26.28 0.34 -3.12
N ARG A 46 -25.43 0.80 -4.07
CA ARG A 46 -24.77 2.11 -4.07
C ARG A 46 -23.86 2.35 -2.86
N THR A 47 -23.48 1.29 -2.16
CA THR A 47 -22.48 1.36 -1.09
C THR A 47 -21.10 1.47 -1.73
N VAL A 48 -20.29 2.41 -1.25
CA VAL A 48 -18.89 2.52 -1.65
C VAL A 48 -18.12 1.36 -1.02
N VAL A 49 -17.54 0.51 -1.86
CA VAL A 49 -16.72 -0.63 -1.39
C VAL A 49 -15.23 -0.27 -1.37
N CYS A 50 -14.79 0.64 -2.24
CA CYS A 50 -13.41 1.07 -2.31
C CYS A 50 -13.28 2.48 -2.88
N VAL A 51 -12.37 3.29 -2.32
CA VAL A 51 -11.92 4.57 -2.88
C VAL A 51 -10.46 4.42 -3.30
N ILE A 52 -10.13 4.91 -4.49
CA ILE A 52 -8.83 4.74 -5.13
C ILE A 52 -8.30 6.12 -5.47
N THR A 53 -7.26 6.54 -4.74
CA THR A 53 -6.55 7.79 -4.97
C THR A 53 -5.19 7.53 -5.63
N LEU A 54 -4.66 8.56 -6.30
CA LEU A 54 -3.36 8.46 -6.94
C LEU A 54 -2.24 8.26 -5.91
N ASP A 55 -2.36 8.85 -4.72
CA ASP A 55 -1.37 8.73 -3.66
C ASP A 55 -1.30 7.31 -3.09
N ASP A 56 -2.45 6.66 -2.91
CA ASP A 56 -2.51 5.25 -2.50
C ASP A 56 -1.84 4.34 -3.53
N CYS A 57 -2.11 4.57 -4.82
CA CYS A 57 -1.52 3.79 -5.89
C CYS A 57 0.02 3.96 -5.95
N LYS A 58 0.52 5.19 -5.77
CA LYS A 58 1.96 5.47 -5.72
C LYS A 58 2.63 4.83 -4.50
N ARG A 59 1.97 4.85 -3.33
CA ARG A 59 2.48 4.22 -2.12
C ARG A 59 2.63 2.72 -2.29
N GLN A 60 1.62 2.07 -2.86
CA GLN A 60 1.66 0.62 -3.14
C GLN A 60 2.76 0.26 -4.15
N LEU A 61 2.99 1.08 -5.18
CA LEU A 61 4.08 0.86 -6.13
C LEU A 61 5.46 0.97 -5.47
N ARG A 62 5.66 1.97 -4.60
CA ARG A 62 6.92 2.17 -3.86
C ARG A 62 7.19 1.04 -2.87
N ALA A 63 6.15 0.51 -2.21
CA ALA A 63 6.30 -0.63 -1.30
C ALA A 63 6.80 -1.90 -2.00
N ILE A 64 6.50 -2.09 -3.28
CA ILE A 64 7.02 -3.21 -4.09
C ILE A 64 8.48 -2.95 -4.52
N SER A 65 8.90 -1.69 -4.57
CA SER A 65 10.19 -1.28 -5.14
C SER A 65 11.26 -1.00 -4.08
N ALA A 66 10.92 -0.96 -2.80
CA ALA A 66 11.87 -0.74 -1.72
C ALA A 66 12.43 -2.09 -1.25
N PRO A 67 13.75 -2.34 -1.36
CA PRO A 67 14.35 -3.45 -0.62
C PRO A 67 14.17 -3.18 0.87
N GLU A 68 13.73 -4.20 1.62
CA GLU A 68 13.63 -4.11 3.07
C GLU A 68 15.01 -3.70 3.64
N PRO A 69 15.07 -2.80 4.65
CA PRO A 69 16.33 -2.48 5.28
C PRO A 69 16.88 -3.75 5.95
N MET A 70 17.98 -4.26 5.41
CA MET A 70 18.77 -5.35 6.00
C MET A 70 19.22 -4.88 7.39
N ASP A 71 18.79 -5.57 8.44
CA ASP A 71 19.12 -5.25 9.83
C ASP A 71 20.64 -5.17 10.03
N ALA A 72 21.18 -3.96 10.14
CA ALA A 72 22.55 -3.70 10.56
C ALA A 72 22.65 -3.80 12.09
N SER A 73 22.47 -5.00 12.64
CA SER A 73 22.65 -5.26 14.07
C SER A 73 23.28 -6.63 14.31
N SER A 74 24.55 -6.79 13.97
CA SER A 74 25.42 -7.76 14.66
C SER A 74 26.89 -7.47 14.37
N ALA A 75 27.43 -6.46 15.04
CA ALA A 75 28.86 -6.30 15.24
C ALA A 75 29.07 -5.44 16.49
N ASP A 76 28.94 -6.04 17.66
CA ASP A 76 29.57 -5.45 18.84
C ASP A 76 30.14 -6.53 19.78
N SER A 77 31.48 -6.46 19.86
CA SER A 77 32.35 -6.82 20.97
C SER A 77 32.57 -8.28 21.39
N MET A 78 33.70 -8.83 20.90
CA MET A 78 34.55 -9.74 21.66
C MET A 78 35.03 -9.03 22.94
N ALA A 79 34.45 -9.36 24.09
CA ALA A 79 35.07 -9.10 25.39
C ALA A 79 35.95 -10.32 25.74
N ILE A 80 37.26 -10.13 25.68
CA ILE A 80 38.24 -11.03 26.27
C ILE A 80 38.34 -10.61 27.74
N GLU A 81 37.77 -11.38 28.65
CA GLU A 81 38.02 -11.20 30.08
C GLU A 81 39.20 -12.10 30.49
N ASP A 82 40.33 -11.44 30.78
CA ASP A 82 41.49 -11.97 31.50
C ASP A 82 41.10 -12.40 32.93
N PRO A 83 41.37 -13.64 33.36
CA PRO A 83 41.43 -13.94 34.79
C PRO A 83 42.89 -13.89 35.26
N SER A 84 43.38 -12.67 35.54
CA SER A 84 44.59 -12.49 36.34
C SER A 84 44.26 -12.58 37.83
N ALA A 85 45.12 -13.30 38.54
CA ALA A 85 45.17 -13.52 39.99
C ALA A 85 44.94 -12.27 40.84
N ASP A 86 44.30 -12.40 42.01
CA ASP A 86 44.96 -12.56 43.33
C ASP A 86 43.96 -12.34 44.51
N GLN A 87 44.11 -13.20 45.53
CA GLN A 87 44.03 -12.91 46.98
C GLN A 87 42.76 -13.02 47.86
N ALA A 88 43.04 -13.52 49.08
CA ALA A 88 42.32 -13.60 50.36
C ALA A 88 41.31 -14.77 50.47
N VAL A 89 41.49 -15.77 51.35
CA VAL A 89 41.70 -15.70 52.82
C VAL A 89 42.61 -16.82 53.32
#